data_AF-A0A964QME2-F1
#
_entry.id   AF-A0A964QME2-F1
#
_cell.length_a   1.000
_cell.length_b   1.000
_cell.length_c   1.000
_cell.angle_alpha   90.00
_cell.angle_beta   90.00
_cell.angle_gamma   90.00
#
_symmetry.space_group_name_H-M   'P 1'
#
loop_
_entity.id
_entity.type
_entity.pdbx_description
1 polymer ?
#
loop_
_entity_poly.entity_id
_entity_poly.type
_entity_poly.pdbx_seq_one_letter_code
_entity_poly.pdbx_strand_id
1 'polypeptide(L)'
;RCADPALQLAAPATLPFGAYRVIDYLVAAAATVGEGIGHFVRFFGLIADAVALGVDQDRDGYCLCLSMAKGGPVPPLYVDYVFAALVSRIRMRIKPDLQVRQVEFRQPEPPARALCRPFPRPRVLWRRR
;
A
#
# COMPACT_ATOMS: atom_id res chain seq x y z
N ARG A 1 -16.99 12.19 -9.33
CA ARG A 1 -15.67 11.85 -9.93
C ARG A 1 -14.65 12.74 -9.25
N CYS A 2 -13.82 12.21 -8.36
CA CYS A 2 -12.81 13.01 -7.69
C CYS A 2 -11.62 13.14 -8.65
N ALA A 3 -11.21 14.38 -8.96
CA ALA A 3 -10.25 14.70 -10.01
C ALA A 3 -8.77 14.59 -9.57
N ASP A 4 -8.50 13.89 -8.47
CA ASP A 4 -7.14 13.69 -7.97
C ASP A 4 -6.55 12.39 -8.56
N PRO A 5 -5.56 12.48 -9.47
CA PRO A 5 -4.94 11.32 -10.10
C PRO A 5 -4.09 10.48 -9.14
N ALA A 6 -3.80 10.99 -7.94
CA ALA A 6 -3.08 10.30 -6.87
C ALA A 6 -3.99 9.90 -5.70
N LEU A 7 -5.32 9.99 -5.85
CA LEU A 7 -6.28 9.72 -4.77
C LEU A 7 -6.06 8.34 -4.15
N GLN A 8 -5.78 7.32 -4.96
CA GLN A 8 -5.51 5.97 -4.51
C GLN A 8 -4.29 5.88 -3.58
N LEU A 9 -3.31 6.77 -3.72
CA LEU A 9 -2.13 6.85 -2.85
C LEU A 9 -2.36 7.75 -1.63
N ALA A 10 -3.13 8.83 -1.78
CA ALA A 10 -3.36 9.83 -0.73
C ALA A 10 -4.46 9.43 0.26
N ALA A 11 -5.59 8.90 -0.25
CA ALA A 11 -6.76 8.54 0.55
C ALA A 11 -6.44 7.57 1.71
N PRO A 12 -5.63 6.50 1.53
CA PRO A 12 -5.37 5.61 2.63
C PRO A 12 -4.47 6.22 3.72
N ALA A 13 -3.70 7.27 3.41
CA ALA A 13 -2.84 7.96 4.37
C ALA A 13 -3.61 8.91 5.30
N THR A 14 -4.82 9.33 4.92
CA THR A 14 -5.69 10.21 5.75
C THR A 14 -6.56 9.43 6.73
N LEU A 15 -6.60 8.11 6.62
CA LEU A 15 -7.42 7.26 7.48
C LEU A 15 -6.83 7.22 8.90
N PRO A 16 -7.65 7.44 9.94
CA PRO A 16 -7.18 7.39 11.32
C PRO A 16 -6.82 5.96 11.72
N PHE A 17 -5.99 5.84 12.77
CA PHE A 17 -5.71 4.56 13.40
C PHE A 17 -7.02 3.93 13.90
N GLY A 18 -7.21 2.64 13.63
CA GLY A 18 -8.44 1.90 13.93
C GLY A 18 -9.41 1.83 12.75
N ALA A 19 -9.16 2.53 11.63
CA ALA A 19 -9.94 2.39 10.41
C ALA A 19 -9.92 0.96 9.84
N TYR A 20 -8.86 0.19 10.11
CA TYR A 20 -8.79 -1.24 9.76
C TYR A 20 -9.02 -2.16 10.97
N ARG A 21 -9.69 -1.65 12.01
CA ARG A 21 -10.12 -2.42 13.19
C ARG A 21 -8.92 -3.16 13.82
N VAL A 22 -9.06 -4.45 14.08
CA VAL A 22 -8.05 -5.29 14.75
C VAL A 22 -6.71 -5.33 14.00
N ILE A 23 -6.71 -5.13 12.68
CA ILE A 23 -5.48 -5.21 11.88
C ILE A 23 -4.53 -4.07 12.23
N ASP A 24 -5.04 -2.86 12.46
CA ASP A 24 -4.21 -1.73 12.85
C ASP A 24 -3.48 -2.03 14.18
N TYR A 25 -4.14 -2.71 15.11
CA TYR A 25 -3.54 -3.13 16.38
C TYR A 25 -2.50 -4.24 16.20
N LEU A 26 -2.79 -5.26 15.36
CA LEU A 26 -1.84 -6.35 15.09
C LEU A 26 -0.58 -5.84 14.39
N VAL A 27 -0.73 -4.95 13.41
CA VAL A 27 0.40 -4.31 12.75
C VAL A 27 1.18 -3.45 13.76
N ALA A 28 0.50 -2.64 14.57
CA ALA A 28 1.16 -1.78 15.55
C ALA A 28 1.91 -2.55 16.65
N ALA A 29 1.41 -3.73 17.02
CA ALA A 29 2.02 -4.58 18.04
C ALA A 29 3.18 -5.44 17.52
N ALA A 30 3.40 -5.48 16.20
CA ALA A 30 4.46 -6.27 15.60
C ALA A 30 5.84 -5.78 16.03
N ALA A 31 6.74 -6.71 16.36
CA ALA A 31 8.10 -6.39 16.77
C ALA A 31 8.97 -5.92 15.59
N THR A 32 8.59 -6.28 14.36
CA THR A 32 9.30 -5.90 13.14
C THR A 32 8.36 -5.48 12.03
N VAL A 33 8.89 -4.75 11.04
CA VAL A 33 8.15 -4.39 9.82
C VAL A 33 7.69 -5.64 9.07
N GLY A 34 8.55 -6.65 8.95
CA GLY A 34 8.21 -7.91 8.28
C GLY A 34 7.06 -8.64 8.96
N GLU A 35 7.07 -8.70 10.29
CA GLU A 35 5.97 -9.26 11.07
C GLU A 35 4.67 -8.45 10.88
N GLY A 36 4.75 -7.12 10.89
CA GLY A 36 3.60 -6.25 10.64
C GLY A 36 2.99 -6.47 9.25
N ILE A 37 3.83 -6.62 8.22
CA ILE A 37 3.40 -6.99 6.86
C ILE A 37 2.74 -8.38 6.89
N GLY A 38 3.34 -9.35 7.58
CA GLY A 38 2.78 -10.70 7.73
C GLY A 38 1.37 -10.70 8.34
N HIS A 39 1.16 -9.94 9.43
CA HIS A 39 -0.16 -9.77 10.04
C HIS A 39 -1.14 -9.11 9.07
N PHE A 40 -0.72 -8.05 8.38
CA PHE A 40 -1.57 -7.34 7.43
C PHE A 40 -2.02 -8.27 6.28
N VAL A 41 -1.09 -9.02 5.69
CA VAL A 41 -1.35 -9.99 4.61
C VAL A 41 -2.31 -11.08 5.08
N ARG A 42 -2.00 -11.71 6.23
CA ARG A 42 -2.78 -12.83 6.78
C ARG A 42 -4.22 -12.46 7.10
N PHE A 43 -4.45 -11.24 7.58
CA PHE A 43 -5.77 -10.79 8.04
C PHE A 43 -6.48 -9.85 7.05
N PHE A 44 -5.89 -9.58 5.88
CA PHE A 44 -6.45 -8.65 4.90
C PHE A 44 -7.89 -8.99 4.48
N GLY A 45 -8.24 -10.28 4.44
CA GLY A 45 -9.59 -10.75 4.13
C GLY A 45 -10.69 -10.25 5.10
N LEU A 46 -10.33 -9.75 6.29
CA LEU A 46 -11.27 -9.10 7.20
C LEU A 46 -11.67 -7.68 6.74
N ILE A 47 -10.86 -7.05 5.88
CA ILE A 47 -11.13 -5.75 5.26
C ILE A 47 -11.84 -5.96 3.92
N ALA A 48 -11.30 -6.87 3.10
CA ALA A 48 -11.78 -7.13 1.75
C ALA A 48 -11.73 -8.64 1.46
N ASP A 49 -12.87 -9.31 1.60
CA ASP A 49 -13.03 -10.74 1.35
C ASP A 49 -12.92 -11.11 -0.14
N ALA A 50 -13.19 -10.16 -1.03
CA ALA A 50 -13.08 -10.33 -2.48
C ALA A 50 -11.63 -10.35 -3.00
N VAL A 51 -10.64 -10.02 -2.17
CA VAL A 51 -9.23 -9.89 -2.59
C VAL A 51 -8.34 -10.71 -1.66
N ALA A 52 -7.52 -11.57 -2.27
CA ALA A 52 -6.43 -12.24 -1.59
C ALA A 52 -5.17 -11.39 -1.69
N LEU A 53 -4.52 -11.18 -0.55
CA LEU A 53 -3.23 -10.53 -0.44
C LEU A 53 -2.18 -11.58 -0.08
N GLY A 54 -1.03 -11.54 -0.74
CA GLY A 54 0.10 -12.41 -0.50
C GLY A 54 1.40 -11.62 -0.44
N VAL A 55 2.41 -12.23 0.16
CA VAL A 55 3.80 -11.79 0.08
C VAL A 55 4.64 -12.96 -0.37
N ASP A 56 5.36 -12.76 -1.46
CA ASP A 56 6.35 -13.69 -1.96
C ASP A 56 7.75 -13.13 -1.67
N GLN A 57 8.65 -13.99 -1.20
CA GLN A 57 10.06 -13.65 -1.08
C GLN A 57 10.74 -13.95 -2.41
N ASP A 58 11.38 -12.94 -2.99
CA ASP A 58 12.24 -13.06 -4.17
C ASP A 58 13.72 -12.90 -3.74
N ARG A 59 14.65 -13.22 -4.63
CA ARG A 59 16.10 -13.15 -4.38
C ARG A 59 16.57 -11.77 -3.91
N ASP A 60 15.89 -10.71 -4.37
CA ASP A 60 16.26 -9.32 -4.10
C ASP A 60 15.30 -8.60 -3.13
N GLY A 61 14.29 -9.29 -2.56
CA GLY A 61 13.36 -8.66 -1.63
C GLY A 61 12.02 -9.37 -1.46
N TYR A 62 10.96 -8.59 -1.20
CA TYR A 62 9.61 -9.08 -1.01
C TYR A 62 8.68 -8.44 -2.05
N CYS A 63 7.84 -9.27 -2.67
CA CYS A 63 6.81 -8.85 -3.61
C CYS A 63 5.44 -8.94 -2.93
N LEU A 64 4.65 -7.88 -3.05
CA LEU A 64 3.25 -7.87 -2.60
C LEU A 64 2.36 -8.30 -3.76
N CYS A 65 1.65 -9.41 -3.60
CA CYS A 65 0.82 -10.02 -4.63
C CYS A 65 -0.65 -9.83 -4.30
N LEU A 66 -1.43 -9.23 -5.20
CA LEU A 66 -2.88 -9.13 -5.06
C LEU A 66 -3.57 -9.98 -6.14
N SER A 67 -4.58 -10.73 -5.73
CA SER A 67 -5.44 -11.47 -6.64
C SER A 67 -6.91 -11.38 -6.19
N MET A 68 -7.84 -11.48 -7.13
CA MET A 68 -9.26 -11.59 -6.79
C MET A 68 -9.54 -12.99 -6.25
N ALA A 69 -10.22 -13.10 -5.11
CA ALA A 69 -10.50 -14.40 -4.47
C ALA A 69 -11.33 -15.35 -5.35
N LYS A 70 -12.19 -14.78 -6.21
CA LYS A 70 -13.00 -15.53 -7.20
C LYS A 70 -12.35 -15.58 -8.60
N GLY A 71 -11.08 -15.19 -8.71
CA GLY A 71 -10.40 -15.02 -9.99
C GLY A 71 -10.76 -13.70 -10.69
N GLY A 72 -9.99 -13.37 -11.75
CA GLY A 72 -10.12 -12.14 -12.51
C GLY A 72 -9.07 -11.07 -12.14
N PRO A 73 -8.99 -9.99 -12.94
CA PRO A 73 -7.99 -8.95 -12.75
C PRO A 73 -8.34 -8.07 -11.55
N VAL A 74 -7.34 -7.80 -10.69
CA VAL A 74 -7.45 -6.77 -9.65
C VAL A 74 -7.31 -5.40 -10.34
N PRO A 75 -8.20 -4.43 -10.07
CA PRO A 75 -8.06 -3.09 -10.61
C PRO A 75 -6.70 -2.47 -10.23
N PRO A 76 -5.92 -1.91 -11.16
CA PRO A 76 -4.58 -1.38 -10.86
C PRO A 76 -4.58 -0.31 -9.75
N LEU A 77 -5.57 0.59 -9.76
CA LEU A 77 -5.74 1.61 -8.71
C LEU A 77 -5.97 1.01 -7.32
N TYR A 78 -6.52 -0.20 -7.24
CA TYR A 78 -6.72 -0.89 -5.96
C TYR A 78 -5.40 -1.44 -5.41
N VAL A 79 -4.49 -1.88 -6.29
CA VAL A 79 -3.14 -2.32 -5.91
C VAL A 79 -2.38 -1.17 -5.23
N ASP A 80 -2.43 0.02 -5.83
CA ASP A 80 -1.84 1.23 -5.26
C ASP A 80 -2.41 1.59 -3.90
N TYR A 81 -3.74 1.52 -3.80
CA TYR A 81 -4.44 1.82 -2.56
C TYR A 81 -4.01 0.89 -1.43
N VAL A 82 -3.96 -0.42 -1.69
CA VAL A 82 -3.54 -1.41 -0.69
C VAL A 82 -2.08 -1.21 -0.31
N PHE A 83 -1.20 -0.92 -1.27
CA PHE A 83 0.21 -0.64 -0.99
C PHE A 83 0.39 0.63 -0.13
N ALA A 84 -0.24 1.73 -0.53
CA ALA A 84 -0.19 2.99 0.23
C ALA A 84 -0.83 2.84 1.61
N ALA A 85 -1.87 2.02 1.73
CA ALA A 85 -2.49 1.69 2.99
C ALA A 85 -1.51 0.98 3.93
N LEU A 86 -0.90 -0.12 3.49
CA LEU A 86 0.08 -0.87 4.25
C LEU A 86 1.24 0.01 4.75
N VAL A 87 1.87 0.77 3.84
CA VAL A 87 3.00 1.64 4.18
C VAL A 87 2.60 2.69 5.22
N SER A 88 1.40 3.28 5.07
CA SER A 88 0.92 4.27 6.02
C SER A 88 0.75 3.69 7.43
N ARG A 89 0.27 2.45 7.56
CA ARG A 89 0.04 1.81 8.88
C ARG A 89 1.35 1.48 9.56
N ILE A 90 2.31 0.98 8.79
CA ILE A 90 3.67 0.71 9.29
C ILE A 90 4.32 2.02 9.78
N ARG A 91 4.15 3.12 9.04
CA ARG A 91 4.64 4.44 9.43
C ARG A 91 3.98 4.96 10.71
N MET A 92 2.67 4.80 10.86
CA MET A 92 1.97 5.37 12.01
C MET A 92 2.43 4.81 13.36
N ARG A 93 2.92 3.56 13.44
CA ARG A 93 3.18 2.89 14.73
C ARG A 93 4.52 2.18 14.85
N ILE A 94 4.98 1.49 13.81
CA ILE A 94 6.20 0.67 13.88
C ILE A 94 7.44 1.53 13.58
N LYS A 95 7.43 2.25 12.45
CA LYS A 95 8.58 3.01 11.93
C LYS A 95 8.12 4.31 11.26
N PRO A 96 7.86 5.40 12.01
CA PRO A 96 7.43 6.69 11.44
C PRO A 96 8.39 7.25 10.41
N ASP A 97 9.70 7.03 10.60
CA ASP A 97 10.74 7.49 9.67
C ASP A 97 11.03 6.48 8.53
N LEU A 98 10.15 5.50 8.30
CA LEU A 98 10.34 4.52 7.23
C LEU A 98 10.37 5.22 5.86
N GLN A 99 11.55 5.25 5.25
CA GLN A 99 11.74 5.75 3.89
C GLN A 99 11.58 4.61 2.89
N VAL A 100 10.59 4.72 2.01
CA VAL A 100 10.46 3.83 0.86
C VAL A 100 11.48 4.28 -0.18
N ARG A 101 12.48 3.43 -0.46
CA ARG A 101 13.58 3.77 -1.38
C ARG A 101 13.16 3.79 -2.84
N GLN A 102 12.31 2.85 -3.25
CA GLN A 102 11.85 2.69 -4.62
C GLN A 102 10.50 1.96 -4.61
N VAL A 103 9.61 2.34 -5.54
CA VAL A 103 8.36 1.64 -5.83
C VAL A 103 8.24 1.57 -7.34
N GLU A 104 7.98 0.38 -7.86
CA GLU A 104 7.70 0.18 -9.27
C GLU A 104 6.23 -0.15 -9.44
N PHE A 105 5.53 0.75 -10.12
CA PHE A 105 4.13 0.56 -10.45
C PHE A 105 4.01 -0.07 -11.83
N ARG A 106 3.10 -1.05 -11.96
CA ARG A 106 2.80 -1.66 -13.27
C ARG A 106 1.93 -0.76 -14.15
N GLN A 107 1.22 0.22 -13.57
CA GLN A 107 0.40 1.14 -14.34
C GLN A 107 1.18 2.37 -14.82
N PRO A 108 0.75 2.99 -15.94
CA PRO A 108 1.35 4.23 -16.43
C PRO A 108 1.23 5.36 -15.40
N GLU A 109 2.21 6.27 -15.44
CA GLU A 109 2.21 7.47 -14.60
C GLU A 109 0.90 8.25 -14.78
N PRO A 110 0.21 8.63 -13.69
CA PRO A 110 -1.00 9.41 -13.80
C PRO A 110 -0.71 10.75 -14.50
N PRO A 111 -1.56 11.21 -15.43
CA PRO A 111 -1.32 12.48 -16.12
C PRO A 111 -1.27 13.63 -15.10
N ALA A 112 -0.18 14.42 -15.15
CA ALA A 112 0.22 15.42 -14.16
C ALA A 112 -0.71 16.65 -13.98
N ARG A 113 -1.99 16.57 -14.37
CA ARG A 113 -2.96 17.67 -14.25
C ARG A 113 -3.98 17.41 -13.14
N ALA A 114 -3.55 17.60 -11.90
CA ALA A 114 -4.31 18.26 -10.83
C ALA A 114 -3.40 18.40 -9.60
N LEU A 115 -2.56 19.44 -9.61
CA LEU A 115 -1.73 19.83 -8.48
C LEU A 115 -2.62 20.38 -7.35
N CYS A 116 -2.78 19.61 -6.27
CA CYS A 116 -2.93 20.14 -4.92
C CYS A 116 -1.70 19.71 -4.09
N ARG A 117 -0.89 20.67 -3.65
CA ARG A 117 0.38 20.51 -2.90
C ARG A 117 0.18 19.98 -1.46
N PRO A 118 1.25 19.58 -0.73
CA PRO A 118 2.36 18.74 -1.14
C PRO A 118 2.52 17.53 -0.19
N PHE A 119 2.45 16.31 -0.73
CA PHE A 119 3.03 15.14 -0.07
C PHE A 119 4.57 15.23 -0.24
N PRO A 120 5.38 14.91 0.79
CA PRO A 120 6.83 14.88 0.63
C PRO A 120 7.18 13.84 -0.44
N ARG A 121 7.70 14.32 -1.57
CA ARG A 121 8.05 13.50 -2.74
C ARG A 121 9.09 12.45 -2.33
N PRO A 122 8.80 11.13 -2.36
CA PRO A 122 9.86 10.16 -2.52
C PRO A 122 10.49 10.40 -3.89
N ARG A 123 11.82 10.35 -3.95
CA ARG A 123 12.61 10.54 -5.17
C ARG A 123 12.42 9.28 -6.04
N VAL A 124 11.33 9.23 -6.80
CA VAL A 124 11.04 8.12 -7.73
C VAL A 124 11.93 8.30 -8.95
N LEU A 125 12.93 7.44 -9.08
CA LEU A 125 13.84 7.41 -10.22
C LEU A 125 13.17 6.62 -11.36
N TRP A 126 12.49 7.32 -12.26
CA TRP A 126 11.90 6.70 -13.45
C TRP A 126 13.01 6.27 -14.43
N ARG A 127 13.20 4.96 -14.64
CA ARG A 127 13.93 4.45 -15.81
C ARG A 127 12.92 3.83 -16.79
N ARG A 128 12.80 4.43 -17.98
CA ARG A 128 12.24 3.74 -19.14
C ARG A 128 13.20 2.61 -19.54
N ARG A 129 12.69 1.39 -19.68
CA ARG A 129 13.24 0.47 -20.68
C ARG A 129 12.56 0.74 -22.00
#